data_AF-E4UAW8-F1
#
_entry.id   AF-E4UAW8-F1
#
_cell.length_a   1.000
_cell.length_b   1.000
_cell.length_c   1.000
_cell.angle_alpha   90.00
_cell.angle_beta   90.00
_cell.angle_gamma   90.00
#
_symmetry.space_group_name_H-M   'P 1'
#
loop_
_entity.id
_entity.type
_entity.pdbx_description
1 polymer ?
#
loop_
_entity_poly.entity_id
_entity_poly.type
_entity_poly.pdbx_seq_one_letter_code
_entity_poly.pdbx_strand_id
1 'polypeptide(L)'
;MPRKRTNGGVQSRQLDERFALSYQPEAPDHGRPELALVDRREPRWRYAIIAVGEKATQLWGLDTFPNEVLERAKAELRGEGLLG
;
A
#
# COMPACT_ATOMS: atom_id res chain seq x y z
N MET A 1 -23.73 -18.87 15.78
CA MET A 1 -23.01 -17.58 15.92
C MET A 1 -21.81 -17.60 14.98
N PRO A 2 -21.75 -16.78 13.92
CA PRO A 2 -20.58 -16.79 13.06
C PRO A 2 -19.45 -16.06 13.79
N ARG A 3 -18.37 -16.80 14.05
CA ARG A 3 -17.12 -16.25 14.61
C ARG A 3 -16.60 -15.21 13.62
N LYS A 4 -16.53 -13.94 14.04
CA LYS A 4 -15.79 -12.90 13.32
C LYS A 4 -14.35 -13.37 13.16
N ARG A 5 -13.97 -13.85 11.97
CA ARG A 5 -12.57 -13.89 11.57
C ARG A 5 -12.18 -12.46 11.21
N THR A 6 -11.82 -11.66 12.20
CA THR A 6 -11.02 -10.45 11.96
C THR A 6 -9.59 -10.91 11.69
N ASN A 7 -9.33 -11.42 10.48
CA ASN A 7 -8.00 -11.26 9.93
C ASN A 7 -7.90 -9.77 9.59
N GLY A 8 -7.01 -9.02 10.25
CA GLY A 8 -6.85 -7.57 10.12
C GLY A 8 -6.97 -7.12 8.66
N GLY A 9 -8.15 -6.61 8.30
CA GLY A 9 -8.64 -6.63 6.92
C GLY A 9 -7.82 -5.74 6.00
N VAL A 10 -6.99 -6.37 5.17
CA VAL A 10 -6.32 -5.69 4.06
C VAL A 10 -7.40 -5.19 3.10
N GLN A 11 -7.37 -3.90 2.82
CA GLN A 11 -8.24 -3.22 1.87
C GLN A 11 -7.42 -2.86 0.63
N SER A 12 -8.03 -2.88 -0.54
CA SER A 12 -7.34 -2.52 -1.77
C SER A 12 -8.15 -1.56 -2.63
N ARG A 13 -7.46 -0.63 -3.28
CA ARG A 13 -8.03 0.32 -4.24
C ARG A 13 -7.23 0.22 -5.53
N GLN A 14 -7.90 -0.13 -6.63
CA GLN A 14 -7.25 -0.15 -7.94
C GLN A 14 -6.94 1.28 -8.40
N LEU A 15 -5.71 1.51 -8.85
CA LEU A 15 -5.30 2.78 -9.46
C LEU A 15 -5.43 2.72 -10.97
N ASP A 16 -4.84 1.69 -11.58
CA ASP A 16 -4.86 1.46 -13.02
C ASP A 16 -4.76 -0.05 -13.35
N GLU A 17 -4.45 -0.39 -14.61
CA GLU A 17 -4.31 -1.79 -15.07
C GLU A 17 -3.13 -2.53 -14.41
N ARG A 18 -2.13 -1.80 -13.91
CA ARG A 18 -0.84 -2.33 -13.41
C ARG A 18 -0.74 -2.23 -11.90
N PHE A 19 -1.27 -1.16 -11.31
CA PHE A 19 -1.04 -0.81 -9.92
C PHE A 19 -2.32 -0.78 -9.08
N ALA A 20 -2.18 -1.17 -7.82
CA ALA A 20 -3.19 -0.99 -6.79
C ALA A 20 -2.56 -0.49 -5.49
N LEU A 21 -3.34 0.27 -4.72
CA LEU A 21 -3.03 0.58 -3.33
C LEU A 21 -3.54 -0.55 -2.44
N SER A 22 -2.71 -0.96 -1.49
CA SER A 22 -3.03 -1.91 -0.43
C SER A 22 -2.93 -1.19 0.91
N TYR A 23 -4.02 -1.11 1.66
CA TYR A 23 -4.07 -0.55 2.99
C TYR A 23 -4.34 -1.63 4.01
N GLN A 24 -3.46 -1.74 4.99
CA GLN A 24 -3.62 -2.65 6.11
C GLN A 24 -3.72 -1.83 7.40
N PRO A 25 -4.88 -1.76 8.07
CA PRO A 25 -5.03 -0.98 9.30
C PRO A 25 -4.11 -1.43 10.44
N GLU A 26 -3.72 -2.71 10.43
CA GLU A 26 -2.84 -3.33 11.42
C GLU A 26 -1.91 -4.30 10.68
N ALA A 27 -0.75 -3.80 10.24
CA ALA A 27 0.26 -4.62 9.58
C ALA A 27 0.89 -5.59 10.59
N PRO A 28 1.12 -6.86 10.22
CA PRO A 28 1.57 -7.90 11.15
C PRO A 28 2.98 -7.65 11.70
N ASP A 29 3.83 -6.97 10.93
CA ASP A 29 5.24 -6.76 11.28
C ASP A 29 5.42 -5.73 12.39
N HIS A 30 4.57 -4.70 12.43
CA HIS A 30 4.73 -3.56 13.34
C HIS A 30 3.45 -3.10 14.04
N GLY A 31 2.30 -3.74 13.79
CA GLY A 31 1.02 -3.47 14.46
C GLY A 31 0.45 -2.07 14.21
N ARG A 32 0.86 -1.41 13.12
CA ARG A 32 0.41 -0.05 12.76
C ARG A 32 -0.23 -0.07 11.38
N PRO A 33 -1.03 0.95 11.02
CA PRO A 33 -1.52 1.09 9.67
C PRO A 33 -0.38 1.14 8.66
N GLU A 34 -0.52 0.47 7.54
CA GLU A 34 0.43 0.49 6.43
C GLU A 34 -0.31 0.73 5.13
N LEU A 35 0.26 1.56 4.27
CA LEU A 35 -0.20 1.77 2.92
C LEU A 35 0.94 1.44 1.95
N ALA A 36 0.68 0.56 1.00
CA ALA A 36 1.65 0.13 0.00
C ALA A 36 1.10 0.27 -1.43
N LEU A 37 2.00 0.53 -2.37
CA LEU A 37 1.74 0.38 -3.81
C LEU A 37 2.12 -1.03 -4.24
N VAL A 38 1.24 -1.73 -4.95
CA VAL A 38 1.48 -3.10 -5.43
C VAL A 38 1.51 -3.12 -6.96
N ASP A 39 2.57 -3.67 -7.57
CA ASP A 39 2.60 -4.03 -8.99
C ASP A 39 1.95 -5.41 -9.17
N ARG A 40 0.86 -5.44 -9.94
CA ARG A 40 0.03 -6.63 -10.16
C ARG A 40 0.49 -7.48 -11.34
N ARG A 41 1.47 -7.01 -12.13
CA ARG A 41 1.98 -7.74 -13.31
C ARG A 41 3.08 -8.72 -12.95
N GLU A 42 3.74 -8.52 -11.81
CA GLU A 42 4.85 -9.35 -11.38
C GLU A 42 4.34 -10.61 -10.64
N PRO A 43 4.76 -11.83 -11.04
CA PRO A 43 4.33 -13.07 -10.40
C PRO A 43 4.80 -13.19 -8.95
N ARG A 44 5.84 -12.45 -8.58
CA ARG A 44 6.27 -12.21 -7.20
C ARG A 44 5.79 -10.82 -6.82
N TRP A 45 4.60 -10.73 -6.24
CA TRP A 45 3.96 -9.54 -5.67
C TRP A 45 4.98 -8.50 -5.19
N ARG A 46 5.35 -7.55 -6.06
CA ARG A 46 6.27 -6.47 -5.72
C ARG A 46 5.44 -5.34 -5.14
N TYR A 47 5.82 -4.88 -3.96
CA TYR A 47 5.19 -3.74 -3.32
C TYR A 47 6.24 -2.76 -2.80
N ALA A 48 5.86 -1.49 -2.73
CA ALA A 48 6.65 -0.42 -2.11
C ALA A 48 5.80 0.22 -1.00
N ILE A 49 6.37 0.39 0.18
CA ILE A 49 5.68 1.00 1.31
C ILE A 49 5.62 2.50 1.08
N ILE A 50 4.40 3.03 0.97
CA ILE A 50 4.17 4.47 0.79
C ILE A 50 4.26 5.17 2.15
N ALA A 51 3.58 4.62 3.16
CA ALA A 51 3.49 5.22 4.48
C ALA A 51 3.11 4.18 5.54
N VAL A 52 3.50 4.49 6.79
CA VAL A 52 3.14 3.73 7.99
C VAL A 52 2.52 4.68 9.03
N GLY A 53 1.66 4.15 9.89
CA GLY A 53 1.02 4.87 10.99
C GLY A 53 -0.07 5.84 10.53
N GLU A 54 -0.20 6.96 11.23
CA GLU A 54 -1.24 7.97 10.96
C GLU A 54 -1.20 8.47 9.51
N LYS A 55 0.00 8.60 8.93
CA LYS A 55 0.16 9.06 7.56
C LYS A 55 -0.46 8.08 6.55
N ALA A 56 -0.37 6.77 6.80
CA ALA A 56 -1.01 5.76 5.97
C ALA A 56 -2.54 5.90 5.99
N THR A 57 -3.10 6.07 7.18
CA THR A 57 -4.55 6.29 7.37
C THR A 57 -5.03 7.58 6.70
N GLN A 58 -4.28 8.68 6.85
CA GLN A 58 -4.60 9.95 6.20
C GLN A 58 -4.62 9.81 4.68
N LEU A 59 -3.59 9.18 4.09
CA LEU A 59 -3.48 8.98 2.65
C LEU A 59 -4.56 8.03 2.10
N TRP A 60 -4.93 6.99 2.85
CA TRP A 60 -6.01 6.08 2.47
C TRP A 60 -7.39 6.76 2.44
N GLY A 61 -7.61 7.71 3.35
CA GLY A 61 -8.86 8.47 3.44
C GLY A 61 -9.04 9.53 2.34
N LEU A 62 -8.05 9.75 1.48
CA LEU A 62 -8.19 10.69 0.36
C LEU A 62 -9.03 10.07 -0.76
N ASP A 63 -9.91 10.87 -1.36
CA ASP A 63 -10.63 10.47 -2.58
C ASP A 63 -9.67 10.38 -3.78
N THR A 64 -8.78 11.37 -3.90
CA THR A 64 -7.75 11.44 -4.95
C THR A 64 -6.37 11.31 -4.32
N PHE A 65 -5.60 10.33 -4.78
CA PHE A 65 -4.27 10.08 -4.26
C PHE A 65 -3.22 11.04 -4.88
N PRO A 66 -2.27 11.60 -4.10
CA PRO A 66 -1.29 12.52 -4.63
C PRO A 66 -0.34 11.87 -5.65
N ASN A 67 -0.23 12.46 -6.85
CA ASN A 67 0.56 11.87 -7.94
C ASN A 67 2.06 11.77 -7.63
N GLU A 68 2.64 12.76 -6.96
CA GLU A 68 4.06 12.75 -6.57
C GLU A 68 4.42 11.54 -5.68
N VAL A 69 3.53 11.20 -4.75
CA VAL A 69 3.71 10.05 -3.85
C VAL A 69 3.65 8.74 -4.64
N LEU A 70 2.76 8.64 -5.62
CA LEU A 70 2.69 7.46 -6.50
C LEU A 70 3.93 7.32 -7.36
N GLU A 71 4.41 8.39 -7.97
CA GLU A 71 5.59 8.34 -8.83
C GLU A 71 6.84 7.93 -8.04
N ARG A 72 6.99 8.41 -6.79
CA ARG A 72 8.07 7.97 -5.91
C ARG A 72 7.96 6.47 -5.57
N ALA A 73 6.78 5.98 -5.22
CA ALA A 73 6.58 4.56 -4.93
C ALA A 73 6.80 3.68 -6.17
N LYS A 74 6.43 4.14 -7.36
CA LYS A 74 6.74 3.47 -8.63
C LYS A 74 8.24 3.42 -8.91
N ALA A 75 8.98 4.49 -8.63
CA ALA A 75 10.44 4.51 -8.77
C ALA A 75 11.11 3.50 -7.83
N GLU A 76 10.62 3.37 -6.60
CA GLU A 76 11.08 2.36 -5.64
C GLU A 76 10.83 0.93 -6.16
N LEU A 77 9.65 0.65 -6.70
CA LEU A 77 9.33 -0.64 -7.34
C LEU A 77 10.21 -0.99 -8.54
N ARG A 78 10.67 0.02 -9.29
CA ARG A 78 11.60 -0.13 -10.42
C ARG A 78 13.05 -0.35 -9.96
N GLY A 79 13.35 -0.15 -8.67
CA GLY A 79 14.71 -0.18 -8.15
C GLY A 79 15.51 1.10 -8.47
N GLU A 80 14.83 2.17 -8.88
CA GLU A 80 15.43 3.47 -9.20
C GLU A 80 15.72 4.32 -7.94
N GLY A 81 15.48 3.76 -6.74
CA GLY A 81 15.51 4.46 -5.44
C GLY A 81 16.46 3.91 -4.38
N LEU A 82 17.58 3.27 -4.76
CA LEU A 82 18.65 2.91 -3.82
C LEU A 82 20.03 3.40 -4.30
N LEU A 83 20.15 4.71 -4.51
CA LEU A 83 21.42 5.45 -4.37
C LEU A 83 21.08 6.84 -3.80
N GLY A 84 21.20 6.96 -2.48
CA GLY A 84 21.05 8.18 -1.70
C GLY A 84 21.44 7.92 -0.26
#